data_AF-A0A9D2G3Z3-F1
#
_entry.id   AF-A0A9D2G3Z3-F1
#
_cell.length_a   1.000
_cell.length_b   1.000
_cell.length_c   1.000
_cell.angle_alpha   90.00
_cell.angle_beta   90.00
_cell.angle_gamma   90.00
#
_symmetry.space_group_name_H-M   'P 1'
#
loop_
_entity.id
_entity.type
_entity.pdbx_description
1 polymer ?
#
loop_
_entity_poly.entity_id
_entity_poly.type
_entity_poly.pdbx_seq_one_letter_code
_entity_poly.pdbx_strand_id
1 'polypeptide(L)' 'MIVTEVIPYTPDPNKRAKRIEDAANAHEARGEELVSALSTPNCGAILIFRAPQAASCGK' A
#
# COMPACT_ATOMS: atom_id res chain seq x y z
N MET A 1 1.19 12.71 5.54
CA MET A 1 0.62 11.70 6.46
C MET A 1 1.04 10.33 5.95
N ILE A 2 1.40 9.39 6.83
CA ILE A 2 1.70 8.00 6.43
C ILE A 2 0.43 7.18 6.56
N VAL A 3 0.15 6.36 5.55
CA VAL A 3 -0.95 5.39 5.52
C VAL A 3 -0.33 4.00 5.45
N THR A 4 -0.86 3.05 6.22
CA THR A 4 -0.36 1.67 6.23
C THR A 4 -1.50 0.73 5.93
N GLU A 5 -1.31 -0.12 4.92
CA GLU A 5 -2.26 -1.15 4.53
C GLU A 5 -1.67 -2.52 4.87
N VAL A 6 -2.45 -3.36 5.55
CA VAL A 6 -2.03 -4.72 5.94
C VAL A 6 -2.81 -5.72 5.12
N ILE A 7 -2.08 -6.49 4.31
CA ILE A 7 -2.63 -7.59 3.53
C ILE A 7 -2.45 -8.88 4.32
N PRO A 8 -3.55 -9.52 4.78
CA PRO A 8 -3.47 -10.72 5.59
C PRO A 8 -2.84 -11.88 4.82
N TYR A 9 -2.23 -12.80 5.57
CA TYR A 9 -1.67 -14.02 5.02
C TYR A 9 -2.69 -14.80 4.19
N THR A 10 -2.19 -15.38 3.10
CA THR A 10 -2.89 -16.36 2.29
C THR A 10 -1.87 -17.41 1.83
N PRO A 11 -2.24 -18.70 1.83
CA PRO A 11 -1.35 -19.76 1.34
C PRO A 11 -1.14 -19.70 -0.18
N ASP A 12 -2.06 -19.08 -0.92
CA ASP A 12 -1.94 -18.87 -2.36
C ASP A 12 -1.10 -17.60 -2.66
N PRO A 13 0.09 -17.74 -3.26
CA PRO A 13 0.97 -16.60 -3.57
C PRO A 13 0.41 -15.68 -4.66
N ASN A 14 -0.31 -16.22 -5.64
CA ASN A 14 -0.89 -15.42 -6.72
C ASN A 14 -2.03 -14.54 -6.19
N LYS A 15 -2.83 -15.11 -5.28
CA LYS A 15 -3.87 -14.34 -4.58
C LYS A 15 -3.28 -13.22 -3.73
N ARG A 16 -2.11 -13.43 -3.10
CA ARG A 16 -1.41 -12.37 -2.36
C ARG A 16 -0.91 -11.27 -3.29
N ALA A 17 -0.25 -11.64 -4.39
CA ALA A 17 0.25 -10.69 -5.38
C ALA A 17 -0.89 -9.81 -5.93
N LYS A 18 -2.03 -10.42 -6.27
CA LYS A 18 -3.21 -9.69 -6.73
C LYS A 18 -3.74 -8.70 -5.69
N ARG A 19 -3.82 -9.10 -4.41
CA ARG A 19 -4.24 -8.18 -3.33
C ARG A 19 -3.28 -7.00 -3.15
N ILE A 20 -1.98 -7.24 -3.33
CA ILE A 20 -0.96 -6.18 -3.26
C ILE A 20 -1.17 -5.18 -4.40
N GLU A 21 -1.36 -5.68 -5.62
CA GLU A 21 -1.65 -4.87 -6.80
C GLU A 21 -2.95 -4.07 -6.64
N ASP A 22 -4.05 -4.73 -6.26
CA ASP A 22 -5.35 -4.09 -6.06
C ASP A 22 -5.28 -2.97 -5.00
N ALA A 23 -4.57 -3.22 -3.89
CA ALA A 23 -4.37 -2.23 -2.85
C ALA A 23 -3.51 -1.05 -3.36
N ALA A 24 -2.35 -1.31 -3.94
CA ALA A 24 -1.47 -0.27 -4.45
C ALA A 24 -2.20 0.64 -5.45
N ASN A 25 -2.91 0.06 -6.42
CA ASN A 25 -3.68 0.80 -7.41
C ASN A 25 -4.79 1.66 -6.77
N ALA A 26 -5.49 1.15 -5.75
CA ALA A 26 -6.51 1.90 -5.04
C ALA A 26 -5.95 3.09 -4.26
N HIS A 27 -4.76 2.96 -3.69
CA HIS A 27 -4.05 4.04 -2.99
C HIS A 27 -3.49 5.08 -3.98
N GLU A 28 -2.91 4.65 -5.09
CA GLU A 28 -2.46 5.54 -6.17
C GLU A 28 -3.61 6.35 -6.77
N ALA A 29 -4.78 5.73 -6.96
CA ALA A 29 -5.99 6.42 -7.41
C ALA A 29 -6.47 7.53 -6.44
N ARG A 30 -6.08 7.47 -5.16
CA ARG A 30 -6.32 8.52 -4.15
C ARG A 30 -5.20 9.56 -4.09
N GLY A 31 -4.17 9.44 -4.93
CA GLY A 31 -3.00 10.30 -4.95
C GLY A 31 -1.97 9.97 -3.87
N GLU A 32 -2.05 8.80 -3.24
CA GLU A 32 -1.09 8.34 -2.24
C GLU A 32 0.09 7.63 -2.94
N GLU A 33 1.31 7.96 -2.54
CA GLU A 33 2.55 7.41 -3.11
C GLU A 33 2.97 6.15 -2.32
N LEU A 34 3.20 5.01 -2.99
CA LEU A 34 3.78 3.84 -2.34
C LEU A 34 5.26 4.09 -2.00
N VAL A 35 5.59 4.08 -0.71
CA VAL A 35 6.94 4.35 -0.20
C VAL A 35 7.72 3.07 0.10
N SER A 36 7.03 2.04 0.61
CA SER A 36 7.65 0.78 0.97
C SER A 36 6.65 -0.36 0.92
N ALA A 37 7.12 -1.54 0.54
CA ALA A 37 6.35 -2.77 0.56
C ALA A 37 7.18 -3.88 1.19
N LEU A 38 6.63 -4.53 2.21
CA LEU A 38 7.18 -5.75 2.80
C LEU A 38 6.20 -6.87 2.52
N SER A 39 6.62 -7.91 1.78
CA SER A 39 5.83 -9.12 1.58
C SER A 39 6.63 -10.31 2.04
N THR A 40 6.08 -11.10 2.96
CA THR A 40 6.73 -12.30 3.48
C THR A 40 5.92 -13.54 3.11
N PRO A 41 6.57 -14.68 2.81
CA PRO A 41 5.87 -15.89 2.41
C PRO A 41 4.82 -16.38 3.42
N ASN A 42 5.08 -16.16 4.72
CA ASN A 42 4.32 -16.77 5.82
C ASN A 42 3.42 -15.80 6.60
N CYS A 43 3.58 -14.48 6.46
CA CYS A 43 2.89 -13.51 7.32
C CYS A 43 2.01 -12.50 6.55
N GLY A 44 1.98 -12.55 5.21
CA GLY A 44 1.23 -11.61 4.39
C GLY A 44 2.10 -10.46 3.88
N ALA A 45 1.52 -9.26 3.74
CA ALA A 45 2.25 -8.07 3.31
C ALA A 45 1.82 -6.81 4.04
N ILE A 46 2.74 -5.85 4.14
CA ILE A 46 2.53 -4.51 4.67
C ILE A 46 2.95 -3.53 3.58
N LEU A 47 2.05 -2.61 3.23
CA LEU A 47 2.29 -1.54 2.28
C LEU A 47 2.27 -0.21 3.04
N ILE A 48 3.26 0.63 2.79
CA ILE A 48 3.40 1.94 3.41
C ILE A 48 3.26 2.99 2.31
N PHE A 49 2.27 3.86 2.46
CA PHE A 49 1.99 4.95 1.54
C PHE A 49 2.22 6.30 2.20
N ARG A 50 2.60 7.28 1.40
CA ARG A 50 2.62 8.70 1.77
C ARG A 50 1.41 9.36 1.13
N ALA A 51 0.50 9.85 1.96
CA ALA A 51 -0.60 10.68 1.49
C ALA A 51 -0.04 11.92 0.79
N PRO A 52 -0.72 12.42 -0.26
CA PRO A 52 -0.29 13.62 -0.96
C PRO A 52 -0.13 14.73 0.07
N GLN A 53 1.02 15.40 0.06
CA GLN A 53 1.13 16.64 0.80
C GLN A 53 0.08 17.56 0.17
N ALA A 54 -0.94 17.95 0.96
CA ALA A 54 -1.76 19.09 0.59
C ALA A 54 -0.76 20.18 0.23
N ALA A 55 -0.77 20.62 -1.04
CA ALA A 55 0.05 21.74 -1.47
C ALA A 55 -0.17 22.81 -0.42
N SER A 56 0.89 23.20 0.30
CA SER A 56 0.81 24.28 1.27
C SER A 56 0.45 25.53 0.47
N CYS A 57 -0.85 25.78 0.36
CA CYS A 57 -1.36 26.98 -0.24
C CYS A 57 -1.24 28.06 0.83
N GLY A 58 -0.34 29.02 0.61
CA GLY A 58 -0.09 30.19 1.45
C GLY A 58 0.96 29.94 2.53
N LYS A 59 2.05 30.70 2.62
CA LYS A 59 2.23 32.14 2.36
C LYS A 59 3.61 32.43 1.76
#